data_AF-A0A1H7FEE9-F1
#
_entry.id   AF-A0A1H7FEE9-F1
#
_cell.length_a   1.000
_cell.length_b   1.000
_cell.length_c   1.000
_cell.angle_alpha   90.00
_cell.angle_beta   90.00
_cell.angle_gamma   90.00
#
_symmetry.space_group_name_H-M   'P 1'
#
loop_
_entity.id
_entity.type
_entity.pdbx_description
1 polymer ?
#
loop_
_entity_poly.entity_id
_entity_poly.type
_entity_poly.pdbx_seq_one_letter_code
_entity_poly.pdbx_strand_id
1 'polypeptide(L)'
;MPISPANPTGASGRWAGVRGGVAGYTFLMRAYFSCSARVTLLTGLLLLLASPGAAALDIQVLGVFGQQAVMEFDGERRVLRVGEVSPEGVTLRAADSRSGTVTVEVNGRTTQIGIGGGRAGGTFQARSSASARIYPNSRGALTTAGAVNGHALTFLVDTGASAVVLNASEARRLGVDYARGTLTPVQTASGTEFAYRVTLDRVRVGGIEQRNVPALVLQGREPPMALLGMSFLGRVEMRNEGSALVLEGRY
;
A
#
# COMPACT_ATOMS: atom_id res chain seq x y z
N MET A 1 22.75 -44.24 57.12
CA MET A 1 23.28 -43.94 58.46
C MET A 1 22.97 -42.49 58.80
N PRO A 2 22.16 -42.23 59.84
CA PRO A 2 22.21 -40.96 60.55
C PRO A 2 22.44 -41.20 62.05
N ILE A 3 23.40 -40.49 62.65
CA ILE A 3 23.62 -40.38 64.10
C ILE A 3 24.15 -38.95 64.33
N SER A 4 23.33 -38.02 64.86
CA SER A 4 23.17 -37.65 66.29
C SER A 4 24.26 -36.67 66.78
N PRO A 5 24.12 -35.91 67.90
CA PRO A 5 22.92 -35.59 68.71
C PRO A 5 22.88 -34.16 69.34
N ALA A 6 21.78 -33.90 70.07
CA ALA A 6 21.61 -33.18 71.37
C ALA A 6 21.74 -31.63 71.45
N ASN A 7 20.72 -30.85 71.88
CA ASN A 7 20.07 -30.63 73.22
C ASN A 7 20.59 -29.29 73.85
N PRO A 8 20.06 -28.68 74.95
CA PRO A 8 18.75 -28.73 75.63
C PRO A 8 18.12 -27.36 76.03
N THR A 9 16.87 -27.43 76.55
CA THR A 9 16.26 -26.66 77.68
C THR A 9 16.21 -25.13 77.62
N GLY A 10 15.14 -24.43 77.95
CA GLY A 10 14.08 -24.68 78.93
C GLY A 10 13.98 -23.44 79.83
N ALA A 11 12.84 -22.74 79.83
CA ALA A 11 12.55 -21.72 80.84
C ALA A 11 11.03 -21.55 80.99
N SER A 12 10.55 -22.08 82.09
CA SER A 12 9.21 -21.93 82.64
C SER A 12 9.02 -20.56 83.30
N GLY A 13 7.85 -19.95 83.12
CA GLY A 13 7.41 -18.81 83.92
C GLY A 13 5.88 -18.74 83.97
N ARG A 14 5.28 -19.26 85.04
CA ARG A 14 3.88 -19.10 85.44
C ARG A 14 3.71 -17.87 86.32
N TRP A 15 2.70 -17.04 86.07
CA TRP A 15 1.91 -16.24 87.04
C TRP A 15 0.57 -15.92 86.34
N ALA A 16 -0.60 -16.47 86.73
CA ALA A 16 -1.45 -16.25 87.90
C ALA A 16 -2.43 -15.05 87.76
N GLY A 17 -3.74 -15.34 87.86
CA GLY A 17 -4.83 -14.39 88.13
C GLY A 17 -5.64 -13.93 86.91
N VAL A 18 -6.94 -13.59 86.95
CA VAL A 18 -8.05 -13.66 87.92
C VAL A 18 -9.35 -13.47 87.11
N ARG A 19 -10.40 -14.21 87.52
CA ARG A 19 -11.88 -14.07 87.37
C ARG A 19 -12.54 -12.94 86.54
N GLY A 20 -13.66 -13.34 85.91
CA GLY A 20 -14.87 -12.53 85.61
C GLY A 20 -14.88 -12.00 84.17
N GLY A 21 -15.96 -11.98 83.39
CA GLY A 21 -17.38 -12.25 83.55
C GLY A 21 -18.09 -11.63 82.33
N VAL A 22 -19.26 -12.17 81.97
CA VAL A 22 -20.36 -11.56 81.18
C VAL A 22 -20.11 -11.05 79.74
N ALA A 23 -20.70 -11.82 78.81
CA ALA A 23 -21.63 -11.40 77.74
C ALA A 23 -21.47 -10.06 77.03
N GLY A 24 -21.32 -10.14 75.69
CA GLY A 24 -22.13 -9.33 74.79
C GLY A 24 -21.39 -8.43 73.82
N TYR A 25 -21.74 -8.62 72.54
CA TYR A 25 -21.75 -7.65 71.45
C TYR A 25 -20.47 -7.36 70.66
N THR A 26 -20.63 -7.54 69.34
CA THR A 26 -19.93 -6.87 68.23
C THR A 26 -18.55 -7.41 67.85
N PHE A 27 -18.56 -8.35 66.91
CA PHE A 27 -17.38 -8.85 66.18
C PHE A 27 -16.93 -7.79 65.16
N LEU A 28 -15.80 -7.14 65.44
CA LEU A 28 -15.11 -6.23 64.53
C LEU A 28 -13.73 -6.80 64.19
N MET A 29 -13.43 -6.82 62.88
CA MET A 29 -12.10 -6.79 62.24
C MET A 29 -11.14 -7.99 62.28
N ARG A 30 -10.77 -8.39 61.05
CA ARG A 30 -9.42 -8.77 60.55
C ARG A 30 -8.86 -10.17 60.85
N ALA A 31 -8.90 -11.02 59.81
CA ALA A 31 -7.81 -11.90 59.38
C ALA A 31 -8.03 -12.20 57.88
N TYR A 32 -7.56 -11.36 56.95
CA TYR A 32 -6.27 -11.44 56.25
C TYR A 32 -5.83 -12.85 55.80
N PHE A 33 -5.87 -13.03 54.47
CA PHE A 33 -5.06 -13.93 53.62
C PHE A 33 -5.31 -15.43 53.79
N SER A 34 -5.79 -16.15 52.78
CA SER A 34 -5.16 -16.30 51.46
C SER A 34 -6.13 -17.06 50.53
N CYS A 35 -5.85 -17.08 49.22
CA CYS A 35 -6.53 -17.89 48.20
C CYS A 35 -7.75 -17.25 47.48
N SER A 36 -7.61 -16.00 47.02
CA SER A 36 -8.51 -15.43 45.98
C SER A 36 -7.74 -14.64 44.93
N ALA A 37 -6.55 -15.11 44.52
CA ALA A 37 -5.67 -14.36 43.62
C ALA A 37 -5.34 -15.06 42.29
N ARG A 38 -5.92 -16.24 42.00
CA ARG A 38 -5.62 -16.99 40.76
C ARG A 38 -6.77 -17.14 39.77
N VAL A 39 -8.02 -16.90 40.17
CA VAL A 39 -9.20 -17.04 39.28
C VAL A 39 -9.67 -15.70 38.72
N THR A 40 -9.31 -14.58 39.34
CA THR A 40 -9.67 -13.23 38.87
C THR A 40 -8.77 -12.70 37.75
N LEU A 41 -7.63 -13.36 37.49
CA LEU A 41 -6.66 -12.88 36.50
C LEU A 41 -7.03 -13.24 35.04
N LEU A 42 -7.92 -14.22 34.82
CA LEU A 42 -8.35 -14.63 33.48
C LEU A 42 -9.62 -13.92 32.99
N THR A 43 -10.44 -13.36 33.87
CA THR A 43 -11.63 -12.57 33.47
C THR A 43 -11.35 -11.09 33.24
N GLY A 44 -10.28 -10.53 33.83
CA GLY A 44 -9.84 -9.15 33.55
C GLY A 44 -9.10 -8.99 32.22
N LEU A 45 -8.49 -10.06 31.70
CA LEU A 45 -7.72 -10.04 30.45
C LEU A 45 -8.60 -10.22 29.20
N LEU A 46 -9.82 -10.74 29.34
CA LEU A 46 -10.75 -10.97 28.23
C LEU A 46 -11.69 -9.77 27.94
N LEU A 47 -11.68 -8.73 28.78
CA LEU A 47 -12.49 -7.52 28.63
C LEU A 47 -11.73 -6.31 28.07
N LEU A 48 -10.45 -6.49 27.69
CA LEU A 48 -9.60 -5.44 27.12
C LEU A 48 -9.44 -5.51 25.58
N LEU A 49 -10.22 -6.35 24.91
CA LEU A 49 -10.21 -6.50 23.44
C LEU A 49 -11.47 -5.99 22.74
N ALA A 50 -12.39 -5.34 23.47
CA ALA A 50 -13.48 -4.60 22.85
C ALA A 50 -12.97 -3.23 22.40
N SER A 51 -12.10 -3.20 21.39
CA SER A 51 -11.87 -1.99 20.61
C SER A 51 -13.22 -1.61 19.97
N PRO A 52 -13.81 -0.44 20.26
CA PRO A 52 -14.89 0.05 19.43
C PRO A 52 -14.32 0.15 18.01
N GLY A 53 -14.88 -0.63 17.08
CA GLY A 53 -14.53 -0.50 15.68
C GLY A 53 -14.76 0.95 15.29
N ALA A 54 -13.70 1.66 14.89
CA ALA A 54 -13.84 2.99 14.31
C ALA A 54 -14.78 2.86 13.12
N ALA A 55 -16.01 3.34 13.27
CA ALA A 55 -16.95 3.40 12.17
C ALA A 55 -16.29 4.26 11.09
N ALA A 56 -15.99 3.63 9.97
CA ALA A 56 -15.39 4.26 8.81
C ALA A 56 -16.45 5.21 8.20
N LEU A 57 -16.29 6.52 8.39
CA LEU A 57 -17.14 7.54 7.78
C LEU A 57 -17.10 7.39 6.25
N ASP A 58 -18.25 7.19 5.60
CA ASP A 58 -18.28 7.10 4.14
C ASP A 58 -18.30 8.50 3.54
N ILE A 59 -17.13 8.96 3.08
CA ILE A 59 -16.97 10.24 2.38
C ILE A 59 -16.90 10.01 0.88
N GLN A 60 -17.74 10.70 0.12
CA GLN A 60 -17.71 10.73 -1.34
C GLN A 60 -17.71 12.17 -1.85
N VAL A 61 -16.97 12.44 -2.92
CA VAL A 61 -16.97 13.75 -3.59
C VAL A 61 -17.86 13.66 -4.83
N LEU A 62 -18.92 14.46 -4.85
CA LEU A 62 -19.90 14.53 -5.92
C LEU A 62 -19.57 15.63 -6.94
N GLY A 63 -18.85 16.67 -6.53
CA GLY A 63 -18.42 17.75 -7.44
C GLY A 63 -17.49 18.75 -6.78
N VAL A 64 -16.68 19.45 -7.60
CA VAL A 64 -15.75 20.50 -7.16
C VAL A 64 -15.98 21.76 -7.98
N PHE A 65 -16.22 22.89 -7.30
CA PHE A 65 -16.61 24.16 -7.91
C PHE A 65 -15.78 25.30 -7.32
N GLY A 66 -14.70 25.68 -8.01
CA GLY A 66 -13.73 26.64 -7.50
C GLY A 66 -13.13 26.16 -6.17
N GLN A 67 -13.33 26.93 -5.10
CA GLN A 67 -12.85 26.59 -3.74
C GLN A 67 -13.92 25.89 -2.88
N GLN A 68 -14.89 25.23 -3.52
CA GLN A 68 -15.98 24.52 -2.85
C GLN A 68 -16.08 23.09 -3.36
N ALA A 69 -16.57 22.20 -2.51
CA ALA A 69 -16.83 20.81 -2.88
C ALA A 69 -18.20 20.38 -2.39
N VAL A 70 -18.94 19.68 -3.26
CA VAL A 70 -20.13 18.93 -2.89
C VAL A 70 -19.68 17.54 -2.49
N MET A 71 -19.91 17.19 -1.24
CA MET A 71 -19.50 15.92 -0.64
C MET A 71 -20.70 15.23 -0.02
N GLU A 72 -20.66 13.91 0.06
CA GLU A 72 -21.65 13.07 0.73
C GLU A 72 -20.97 12.38 1.91
N PHE A 73 -21.62 12.45 3.07
CA PHE A 73 -21.19 11.87 4.34
C PHE A 73 -22.28 10.92 4.83
N ASP A 74 -22.03 9.62 4.85
CA ASP A 74 -23.02 8.60 5.27
C ASP A 74 -24.40 8.75 4.58
N GLY A 75 -24.41 9.21 3.33
CA GLY A 75 -25.61 9.45 2.52
C GLY A 75 -26.18 10.87 2.60
N GLU A 76 -25.68 11.74 3.50
CA GLU A 76 -26.06 13.14 3.56
C GLU A 76 -25.15 14.02 2.71
N ARG A 77 -25.75 14.77 1.78
CA ARG A 77 -25.01 15.69 0.91
C ARG A 77 -24.80 17.03 1.58
N ARG A 78 -23.56 17.51 1.53
CA ARG A 78 -23.14 18.80 2.05
C ARG A 78 -22.22 19.53 1.07
N VAL A 79 -22.22 20.85 1.14
CA VAL A 79 -21.24 21.68 0.45
C VAL A 79 -20.29 22.21 1.50
N LEU A 80 -18.98 22.00 1.32
CA LEU A 80 -17.97 22.66 2.15
C LEU A 80 -17.14 23.62 1.31
N ARG A 81 -16.77 24.75 1.92
CA ARG A 81 -15.76 25.68 1.39
C ARG A 81 -14.39 25.36 1.98
N VAL A 82 -13.32 25.69 1.26
CA VAL A 82 -11.96 25.56 1.80
C VAL A 82 -11.85 26.35 3.12
N GLY A 83 -11.38 25.69 4.17
CA GLY A 83 -11.29 26.17 5.55
C GLY A 83 -12.46 25.76 6.45
N GLU A 84 -13.55 25.24 5.87
CA GLU A 84 -14.76 24.87 6.60
C GLU A 84 -14.68 23.43 7.15
N VAL A 85 -15.30 23.24 8.30
CA VAL A 85 -15.39 21.94 9.00
C VAL A 85 -16.83 21.47 8.94
N SER A 86 -17.02 20.22 8.52
CA SER A 86 -18.33 19.55 8.53
C SER A 86 -18.71 19.07 9.95
N PRO A 87 -20.01 18.85 10.21
CA PRO A 87 -20.49 18.24 11.45
C PRO A 87 -19.85 16.87 11.75
N GLU A 88 -19.46 16.14 10.72
CA GLU A 88 -18.82 14.83 10.79
C GLU A 88 -17.31 14.92 11.11
N GLY A 89 -16.80 16.13 11.37
CA GLY A 89 -15.41 16.37 11.79
C GLY A 89 -14.41 16.41 10.64
N VAL A 90 -14.88 16.58 9.40
CA VAL A 90 -14.05 16.63 8.19
C VAL A 90 -13.80 18.08 7.80
N THR A 91 -12.53 18.49 7.72
CA THR A 91 -12.15 19.85 7.29
C THR A 91 -11.72 19.87 5.84
N LEU A 92 -12.28 20.77 5.02
CA LEU A 92 -11.81 20.95 3.64
C LEU A 92 -10.57 21.85 3.61
N ARG A 93 -9.40 21.30 3.26
CA ARG A 93 -8.13 22.04 3.19
C ARG A 93 -7.83 22.60 1.81
N ALA A 94 -8.25 21.92 0.74
CA ALA A 94 -8.09 22.40 -0.62
C ALA A 94 -9.17 21.81 -1.54
N ALA A 95 -9.49 22.52 -2.63
CA ALA A 95 -10.37 22.07 -3.68
C ALA A 95 -9.79 22.53 -5.03
N ASP A 96 -9.58 21.59 -5.95
CA ASP A 96 -9.07 21.85 -7.30
C ASP A 96 -10.13 21.43 -8.34
N SER A 97 -10.81 22.43 -8.89
CA SER A 97 -11.84 22.23 -9.90
C SER A 97 -11.29 21.83 -11.27
N ARG A 98 -9.98 22.01 -11.55
CA ARG A 98 -9.37 21.55 -12.81
C ARG A 98 -9.11 20.06 -12.80
N SER A 99 -8.62 19.53 -11.68
CA SER A 99 -8.36 18.10 -11.51
C SER A 99 -9.56 17.31 -10.97
N GLY A 100 -10.59 18.00 -10.43
CA GLY A 100 -11.74 17.35 -9.80
C GLY A 100 -11.37 16.67 -8.48
N THR A 101 -10.42 17.25 -7.73
CA THR A 101 -9.92 16.67 -6.47
C THR A 101 -10.08 17.65 -5.30
N VAL A 102 -10.16 17.11 -4.08
CA VAL A 102 -10.22 17.85 -2.83
C VAL A 102 -9.24 17.27 -1.83
N THR A 103 -8.72 18.09 -0.93
CA THR A 103 -7.90 17.66 0.20
C THR A 103 -8.70 17.89 1.47
N VAL A 104 -8.99 16.81 2.20
CA VAL A 104 -9.76 16.85 3.45
C VAL A 104 -8.91 16.38 4.62
N GLU A 105 -9.18 16.90 5.81
CA GLU A 105 -8.56 16.43 7.05
C GLU A 105 -9.60 15.74 7.92
N VAL A 106 -9.31 14.50 8.32
CA VAL A 106 -10.15 13.65 9.17
C VAL A 106 -9.30 13.13 10.32
N ASN A 107 -9.69 13.40 11.57
CA ASN A 107 -8.94 12.97 12.76
C ASN A 107 -7.44 13.38 12.71
N GLY A 108 -7.14 14.59 12.21
CA GLY A 108 -5.78 15.12 12.06
C GLY A 108 -4.98 14.52 10.90
N ARG A 109 -5.58 13.64 10.08
CA ARG A 109 -4.95 13.08 8.87
C ARG A 109 -5.51 13.72 7.62
N THR A 110 -4.62 14.29 6.82
CA THR A 110 -4.96 14.88 5.52
C THR A 110 -5.01 13.82 4.42
N THR A 111 -6.09 13.78 3.65
CA THR A 111 -6.38 12.82 2.58
C THR A 111 -6.88 13.55 1.35
N GLN A 112 -6.39 13.19 0.15
CA GLN A 112 -6.90 13.72 -1.11
C GLN A 112 -7.95 12.77 -1.70
N ILE A 113 -9.11 13.30 -2.12
CA ILE A 113 -10.25 12.55 -2.65
C ILE A 113 -10.64 13.13 -4.01
N GLY A 114 -10.87 12.27 -5.01
CA GLY A 114 -11.35 12.66 -6.34
C GLY A 114 -12.85 12.42 -6.51
N ILE A 115 -13.48 13.13 -7.44
CA ILE A 115 -14.89 12.89 -7.80
C ILE A 115 -15.09 11.42 -8.18
N GLY A 116 -16.02 10.73 -7.51
CA GLY A 116 -16.32 9.31 -7.75
C GLY A 116 -15.34 8.28 -7.16
N GLY A 117 -14.32 8.69 -6.40
CA GLY A 117 -13.38 7.79 -5.70
C GLY A 117 -13.65 7.71 -4.20
N GLY A 118 -14.48 6.78 -3.75
CA GLY A 118 -15.05 6.77 -2.40
C GLY A 118 -14.20 6.20 -1.25
N ARG A 119 -14.79 6.36 -0.04
CA ARG A 119 -14.51 5.80 1.30
C ARG A 119 -13.30 6.35 2.05
N ALA A 120 -13.50 7.47 2.75
CA ALA A 120 -12.58 7.93 3.79
C ALA A 120 -12.83 7.22 5.13
N GLY A 121 -12.50 5.93 5.17
CA GLY A 121 -12.47 5.19 6.44
C GLY A 121 -11.63 3.92 6.43
N GLY A 122 -11.07 3.55 5.28
CA GLY A 122 -9.85 2.74 5.18
C GLY A 122 -8.69 3.64 4.80
N THR A 123 -7.47 3.27 5.16
CA THR A 123 -6.24 3.89 4.65
C THR A 123 -6.32 4.10 3.13
N PHE A 124 -6.60 5.33 2.69
CA PHE A 124 -6.51 5.68 1.28
C PHE A 124 -5.03 5.82 0.95
N GLN A 125 -4.44 4.76 0.38
CA GLN A 125 -3.27 4.97 -0.47
C GLN A 125 -3.76 5.90 -1.57
N ALA A 126 -3.12 7.07 -1.72
CA ALA A 126 -3.20 7.81 -2.98
C ALA A 126 -3.13 6.77 -4.10
N ARG A 127 -3.98 6.85 -5.13
CA ARG A 127 -3.67 6.10 -6.35
C ARG A 127 -2.29 6.58 -6.74
N SER A 128 -1.25 5.83 -6.39
CA SER A 128 0.07 6.08 -6.89
C SER A 128 -0.14 5.93 -8.38
N SER A 129 -0.01 7.03 -9.13
CA SER A 129 0.13 6.92 -10.57
C SER A 129 1.16 5.81 -10.77
N ALA A 130 0.74 4.78 -11.50
CA ALA A 130 1.61 3.65 -11.76
C ALA A 130 2.94 4.21 -12.26
N SER A 131 4.05 3.88 -11.61
CA SER A 131 5.33 4.50 -11.93
C SER A 131 6.45 3.47 -12.05
N ALA A 132 7.51 3.87 -12.74
CA ALA A 132 8.75 3.13 -12.81
C ALA A 132 9.91 4.11 -12.74
N ARG A 133 10.82 3.89 -11.79
CA ARG A 133 12.08 4.64 -11.69
C ARG A 133 13.22 3.77 -12.21
N ILE A 134 13.90 4.25 -13.25
CA ILE A 134 14.89 3.50 -14.01
C ILE A 134 16.23 4.20 -13.86
N TYR A 135 17.23 3.47 -13.38
CA TYR A 135 18.59 3.96 -13.25
C TYR A 135 19.46 3.42 -14.39
N PRO A 136 20.45 4.19 -14.86
CA PRO A 136 21.42 3.69 -15.81
C PRO A 136 22.25 2.58 -15.18
N ASN A 137 22.58 1.56 -15.98
CA ASN A 137 23.52 0.53 -15.56
C ASN A 137 24.98 1.05 -15.62
N SER A 138 25.95 0.18 -15.32
CA SER A 138 27.38 0.53 -15.32
C SER A 138 27.93 1.05 -16.67
N ARG A 139 27.19 0.85 -17.77
CA ARG A 139 27.53 1.34 -19.11
C ARG A 139 26.72 2.58 -19.52
N GLY A 140 25.92 3.14 -18.62
CA GLY A 140 25.06 4.29 -18.89
C GLY A 140 23.73 3.95 -19.58
N ALA A 141 23.48 2.68 -19.89
CA ALA A 141 22.25 2.27 -20.57
C ALA A 141 21.08 2.15 -19.57
N LEU A 142 19.91 2.67 -19.96
CA LEU A 142 18.68 2.59 -19.18
C LEU A 142 17.99 1.25 -19.44
N THR A 143 18.18 0.30 -18.55
CA THR A 143 17.54 -1.02 -18.64
C THR A 143 16.51 -1.19 -17.54
N THR A 144 15.35 -1.77 -17.86
CA THR A 144 14.27 -1.97 -16.89
C THR A 144 13.63 -3.34 -17.03
N ALA A 145 13.26 -3.94 -15.90
CA ALA A 145 12.48 -5.16 -15.90
C ALA A 145 11.04 -4.86 -16.34
N GLY A 146 10.46 -5.77 -17.12
CA GLY A 146 9.09 -5.64 -17.59
C GLY A 146 8.46 -6.97 -17.90
N ALA A 147 7.27 -6.91 -18.47
CA ALA A 147 6.56 -8.09 -18.96
C ALA A 147 5.83 -7.78 -20.28
N VAL A 148 5.82 -8.76 -21.18
CA VAL A 148 4.95 -8.77 -22.37
C VAL A 148 4.02 -9.95 -22.24
N ASN A 149 2.71 -9.72 -22.38
CA ASN A 149 1.66 -10.74 -22.27
C ASN A 149 1.68 -11.55 -20.95
N GLY A 150 2.44 -11.11 -19.94
CA GLY A 150 2.60 -11.81 -18.65
C GLY A 150 3.93 -12.52 -18.48
N HIS A 151 4.75 -12.59 -19.54
CA HIS A 151 6.07 -13.18 -19.50
C HIS A 151 7.13 -12.11 -19.22
N ALA A 152 7.98 -12.37 -18.24
CA ALA A 152 9.02 -11.44 -17.83
C ALA A 152 10.16 -11.33 -18.85
N LEU A 153 10.72 -10.14 -18.97
CA LEU A 153 11.88 -9.80 -19.79
C LEU A 153 12.54 -8.51 -19.29
N THR A 154 13.70 -8.19 -19.85
CA THR A 154 14.36 -6.90 -19.64
C THR A 154 14.28 -6.08 -20.91
N PHE A 155 13.92 -4.81 -20.77
CA PHE A 155 13.92 -3.83 -21.84
C PHE A 155 15.13 -2.91 -21.74
N LEU A 156 15.64 -2.49 -22.90
CA LEU A 156 16.41 -1.28 -23.06
C LEU A 156 15.44 -0.13 -23.40
N VAL A 157 15.49 0.96 -22.64
CA VAL A 157 14.70 2.17 -22.95
C VAL A 157 15.34 2.86 -24.15
N ASP A 158 14.58 2.99 -25.24
CA ASP A 158 15.07 3.58 -26.49
C ASP A 158 14.02 4.55 -27.06
N THR A 159 14.24 5.84 -26.85
CA THR A 159 13.38 6.90 -27.39
C THR A 159 13.53 7.08 -28.91
N GLY A 160 14.57 6.51 -29.52
CA GLY A 160 14.76 6.52 -30.98
C GLY A 160 13.95 5.44 -31.69
N ALA A 161 13.54 4.38 -30.99
CA ALA A 161 12.68 3.35 -31.52
C ALA A 161 11.21 3.82 -31.57
N SER A 162 10.59 3.77 -32.75
CA SER A 162 9.18 4.19 -32.92
C SER A 162 8.17 3.23 -32.29
N ALA A 163 8.57 1.97 -32.05
CA ALA A 163 7.73 0.94 -31.45
C ALA A 163 8.54 0.07 -30.48
N VAL A 164 7.85 -0.74 -29.68
CA VAL A 164 8.49 -1.86 -28.96
C VAL A 164 9.10 -2.82 -29.98
N VAL A 165 10.35 -3.21 -29.78
CA VAL A 165 11.08 -4.07 -30.73
C VAL A 165 11.51 -5.35 -30.04
N LEU A 166 11.20 -6.49 -30.65
CA LEU A 166 11.60 -7.83 -30.22
C LEU A 166 12.33 -8.52 -31.36
N ASN A 167 13.19 -9.48 -31.02
CA ASN A 167 13.66 -10.47 -32.00
C ASN A 167 12.72 -11.69 -32.01
N ALA A 168 12.81 -12.52 -33.04
CA ALA A 168 11.95 -13.69 -33.23
C ALA A 168 12.08 -14.76 -32.13
N SER A 169 13.25 -14.89 -31.51
CA SER A 169 13.46 -15.82 -30.39
C SER A 169 12.71 -15.36 -29.15
N GLU A 170 12.80 -14.07 -28.85
CA GLU A 170 12.16 -13.43 -27.72
C GLU A 170 10.63 -13.40 -27.90
N ALA A 171 10.14 -13.06 -29.08
CA ALA A 171 8.71 -13.09 -29.39
C ALA A 171 8.10 -14.50 -29.16
N ARG A 172 8.78 -15.58 -29.60
CA ARG A 172 8.34 -16.96 -29.33
C ARG A 172 8.32 -17.28 -27.84
N ARG A 173 9.36 -16.88 -27.10
CA ARG A 173 9.45 -17.08 -25.65
C ARG A 173 8.32 -16.38 -24.90
N LEU A 174 7.86 -15.25 -25.41
CA LEU A 174 6.78 -14.43 -24.83
C LEU A 174 5.37 -14.84 -25.31
N GLY A 175 5.26 -15.92 -26.11
CA GLY A 175 3.96 -16.37 -26.66
C GLY A 175 3.38 -15.45 -27.72
N VAL A 176 4.19 -14.61 -28.36
CA VAL A 176 3.77 -13.71 -29.43
C VAL A 176 3.85 -14.46 -30.76
N ASP A 177 2.67 -14.79 -31.32
CA ASP A 177 2.55 -15.37 -32.66
C ASP A 177 2.72 -14.28 -33.72
N TYR A 178 3.98 -13.92 -33.99
CA TYR A 178 4.32 -12.84 -34.91
C TYR A 178 4.16 -13.22 -36.38
N ALA A 179 4.06 -14.52 -36.70
CA ALA A 179 3.89 -14.99 -38.08
C ALA A 179 2.54 -14.58 -38.67
N ARG A 180 1.54 -14.30 -37.83
CA ARG A 180 0.25 -13.72 -38.23
C ARG A 180 0.29 -12.19 -38.41
N GLY A 181 1.41 -11.56 -38.10
CA GLY A 181 1.63 -10.12 -38.28
C GLY A 181 1.86 -9.74 -39.75
N THR A 182 1.90 -8.43 -40.01
CA THR A 182 2.18 -7.90 -41.35
C THR A 182 3.69 -7.74 -41.54
N LEU A 183 4.27 -8.44 -42.52
CA LEU A 183 5.66 -8.23 -42.91
C LEU A 183 5.83 -6.81 -43.48
N THR A 184 6.72 -6.02 -42.88
CA THR A 184 6.92 -4.60 -43.21
C THR A 184 8.42 -4.29 -43.27
N PRO A 185 8.90 -3.53 -44.27
CA PRO A 185 10.26 -3.02 -44.25
C PRO A 185 10.41 -1.97 -43.14
N VAL A 186 11.52 -2.02 -42.41
CA VAL A 186 11.85 -1.11 -41.32
C VAL A 186 13.26 -0.56 -41.50
N GLN A 187 13.45 0.71 -41.17
CA GLN A 187 14.77 1.33 -41.18
C GLN A 187 15.42 1.11 -39.81
N THR A 188 16.57 0.44 -39.80
CA THR A 188 17.44 0.28 -38.63
C THR A 188 18.74 1.05 -38.85
N ALA A 189 19.57 1.14 -37.81
CA ALA A 189 20.91 1.70 -37.92
C ALA A 189 21.82 0.89 -38.88
N SER A 190 21.49 -0.40 -39.09
CA SER A 190 22.23 -1.31 -39.96
C SER A 190 21.73 -1.30 -41.42
N GLY A 191 20.64 -0.59 -41.71
CA GLY A 191 20.04 -0.51 -43.04
C GLY A 191 18.55 -0.83 -43.03
N THR A 192 18.01 -1.21 -44.19
CA THR A 192 16.61 -1.64 -44.30
C THR A 192 16.52 -3.13 -43.99
N GLU A 193 15.70 -3.47 -43.01
CA GLU A 193 15.41 -4.85 -42.60
C GLU A 193 13.92 -5.14 -42.72
N PHE A 194 13.54 -6.41 -42.60
CA PHE A 194 12.13 -6.81 -42.55
C PHE A 194 11.74 -7.20 -41.12
N ALA A 195 10.60 -6.68 -40.68
CA ALA A 195 10.01 -7.01 -39.39
C ALA A 195 8.53 -7.34 -39.55
N TYR A 196 8.01 -8.18 -38.66
CA TYR A 196 6.57 -8.38 -38.52
C TYR A 196 5.98 -7.31 -37.61
N ARG A 197 5.03 -6.56 -38.13
CA ARG A 197 4.22 -5.65 -37.33
C ARG A 197 3.14 -6.44 -36.61
N VAL A 198 3.12 -6.34 -35.29
CA VAL A 198 2.18 -7.02 -34.40
C VAL A 198 1.64 -6.04 -33.36
N THR A 199 0.59 -6.46 -32.66
CA THR A 199 0.10 -5.75 -31.47
C THR A 199 0.25 -6.67 -30.27
N LEU A 200 0.92 -6.17 -29.24
CA LEU A 200 1.06 -6.86 -27.95
C LEU A 200 -0.17 -6.55 -27.10
N ASP A 201 -0.77 -7.58 -26.48
CA ASP A 201 -1.99 -7.42 -25.69
C ASP A 201 -1.74 -6.54 -24.47
N ARG A 202 -0.60 -6.77 -23.80
CA ARG A 202 -0.15 -5.98 -22.65
C ARG A 202 1.37 -5.90 -22.56
N VAL A 203 1.86 -4.72 -22.23
CA VAL A 203 3.26 -4.45 -21.88
C VAL A 203 3.29 -3.78 -20.51
N ARG A 204 4.14 -4.27 -19.61
CA ARG A 204 4.26 -3.76 -18.24
C ARG A 204 5.70 -3.35 -17.93
N VAL A 205 5.86 -2.22 -17.26
CA VAL A 205 7.12 -1.71 -16.74
C VAL A 205 6.85 -1.09 -15.37
N GLY A 206 7.48 -1.62 -14.31
CA GLY A 206 7.15 -1.22 -12.93
C GLY A 206 5.65 -1.41 -12.65
N GLY A 207 4.99 -0.38 -12.12
CA GLY A 207 3.55 -0.38 -11.90
C GLY A 207 2.71 -0.13 -13.17
N ILE A 208 3.32 0.28 -14.28
CA ILE A 208 2.62 0.76 -15.48
C ILE A 208 2.28 -0.40 -16.39
N GLU A 209 1.01 -0.54 -16.77
CA GLU A 209 0.55 -1.47 -17.79
C GLU A 209 -0.09 -0.70 -18.96
N GLN A 210 0.40 -0.98 -20.17
CA GLN A 210 -0.17 -0.48 -21.42
C GLN A 210 -0.76 -1.64 -22.21
N ARG A 211 -1.94 -1.43 -22.79
CA ARG A 211 -2.65 -2.43 -23.60
C ARG A 211 -2.59 -2.09 -25.07
N ASN A 212 -2.73 -3.10 -25.92
CA ASN A 212 -2.77 -2.94 -27.37
C ASN A 212 -1.57 -2.09 -27.87
N VAL A 213 -0.36 -2.57 -27.57
CA VAL A 213 0.88 -1.85 -27.84
C VAL A 213 1.45 -2.32 -29.19
N PRO A 214 1.55 -1.45 -30.21
CA PRO A 214 2.22 -1.78 -31.46
C PRO A 214 3.67 -2.20 -31.21
N ALA A 215 4.09 -3.27 -31.87
CA ALA A 215 5.45 -3.77 -31.80
C ALA A 215 5.95 -4.26 -33.15
N LEU A 216 7.27 -4.39 -33.26
CA LEU A 216 7.98 -4.94 -34.40
C LEU A 216 8.75 -6.16 -33.94
N VAL A 217 8.67 -7.25 -34.71
CA VAL A 217 9.44 -8.47 -34.48
C VAL A 217 10.40 -8.68 -35.64
N LEU A 218 11.69 -8.55 -35.39
CA LEU A 218 12.73 -8.83 -36.37
C LEU A 218 13.01 -10.33 -36.42
N GLN A 219 13.25 -10.86 -37.62
CA GLN A 219 13.54 -12.28 -37.80
C GLN A 219 14.95 -12.66 -37.32
N GLY A 220 15.88 -11.69 -37.33
CA GLY A 220 17.28 -11.87 -36.94
C GLY A 220 17.49 -12.07 -35.44
N ARG A 221 18.76 -12.00 -35.03
CA ARG A 221 19.17 -12.06 -33.61
C ARG A 221 19.12 -10.69 -32.93
N GLU A 222 19.05 -9.63 -33.73
CA GLU A 222 18.92 -8.26 -33.26
C GLU A 222 17.44 -7.89 -33.01
N PRO A 223 17.16 -7.03 -32.02
CA PRO A 223 18.09 -6.59 -30.99
C PRO A 223 18.37 -7.72 -29.97
N PRO A 224 19.55 -7.76 -29.31
CA PRO A 224 19.88 -8.76 -28.29
C PRO A 224 19.02 -8.61 -27.04
N MET A 225 18.48 -7.41 -26.81
CA MET A 225 17.56 -7.07 -25.74
C MET A 225 16.35 -6.37 -26.34
N ALA A 226 15.15 -6.64 -25.81
CA ALA A 226 13.95 -5.96 -26.26
C ALA A 226 14.08 -4.43 -26.10
N LEU A 227 13.61 -3.67 -27.08
CA LEU A 227 13.59 -2.21 -26.99
C LEU A 227 12.22 -1.74 -26.53
N LEU A 228 12.19 -0.88 -25.52
CA LEU A 228 10.98 -0.16 -25.09
C LEU A 228 10.92 1.16 -25.85
N GLY A 229 10.23 1.15 -26.98
CA GLY A 229 10.11 2.32 -27.86
C GLY A 229 8.89 3.20 -27.60
N MET A 230 8.71 4.17 -28.49
CA MET A 230 7.70 5.22 -28.39
C MET A 230 6.24 4.72 -28.44
N SER A 231 5.97 3.52 -28.96
CA SER A 231 4.62 2.94 -28.88
C SER A 231 4.17 2.66 -27.44
N PHE A 232 5.12 2.50 -26.50
CA PHE A 232 4.88 2.48 -25.06
C PHE A 232 5.23 3.84 -24.43
N LEU A 233 6.43 4.37 -24.67
CA LEU A 233 6.95 5.57 -24.00
C LEU A 233 6.11 6.83 -24.29
N GLY A 234 5.49 6.94 -25.47
CA GLY A 234 4.63 8.05 -25.83
C GLY A 234 3.30 8.09 -25.06
N ARG A 235 2.94 7.01 -24.35
CA ARG A 235 1.70 6.89 -23.56
C ARG A 235 1.90 7.15 -22.07
N VAL A 236 3.14 7.40 -21.65
CA VAL A 236 3.50 7.73 -20.27
C VAL A 236 4.03 9.16 -20.20
N GLU A 237 4.05 9.73 -19.00
CA GLU A 237 4.88 10.90 -18.73
C GLU A 237 6.31 10.44 -18.42
N MET A 238 7.30 11.18 -18.92
CA MET A 238 8.71 10.90 -18.71
C MET A 238 9.37 12.11 -18.06
N ARG A 239 10.05 11.90 -16.94
CA ARG A 239 10.78 12.95 -16.22
C ARG A 239 12.19 12.47 -15.90
N ASN A 240 13.18 13.33 -16.15
CA ASN A 240 14.53 13.09 -15.67
C ASN A 240 14.65 13.65 -14.25
N GLU A 241 14.98 12.80 -13.29
CA GLU A 241 15.12 13.17 -11.88
C GLU A 241 16.48 12.72 -11.34
N GLY A 242 17.42 13.66 -11.27
CA GLY A 242 18.80 13.37 -10.92
C GLY A 242 19.41 12.42 -11.94
N SER A 243 19.84 11.24 -11.49
CA SER A 243 20.39 10.18 -12.35
C SER A 243 19.35 9.19 -12.87
N ALA A 244 18.07 9.33 -12.51
CA ALA A 244 17.02 8.39 -12.87
C ALA A 244 16.09 8.94 -13.94
N LEU A 245 15.60 8.06 -14.80
CA LEU A 245 14.41 8.29 -15.62
C LEU A 245 13.19 7.80 -14.85
N VAL A 246 12.21 8.68 -14.65
CA VAL A 246 10.92 8.36 -14.05
C VAL A 246 9.87 8.29 -15.16
N LEU A 247 9.18 7.15 -15.23
CA LEU A 247 8.01 6.94 -16.05
C LEU A 247 6.77 6.97 -15.16
N GLU A 248 5.72 7.68 -15.58
CA GLU A 248 4.44 7.70 -14.89
C GLU A 248 3.28 7.44 -15.86
N GLY A 249 2.38 6.54 -15.48
CA GLY A 249 1.18 6.25 -16.24
C GLY A 249 0.27 7.47 -16.33
N ARG A 250 -0.23 7.76 -17.54
CA ARG A 250 -1.33 8.71 -17.74
C ARG A 250 -2.64 7.98 -17.40
N TYR A 251 -3.49 8.66 -16.62
CA TYR A 251 -4.74 8.18 -15.99
C TYR A 251 -5.57 7.19 -16.82
#